data_AF-A0A821EDM9-F1
#
_entry.id   AF-A0A821EDM9-F1
#
_cell.length_a   1.000
_cell.length_b   1.000
_cell.length_c   1.000
_cell.angle_alpha   90.00
_cell.angle_beta   90.00
_cell.angle_gamma   90.00
#
_symmetry.space_group_name_H-M   'P 1'
#
loop_
_entity.id
_entity.type
_entity.pdbx_description
1 polymer ?
#
loop_
_entity_poly.entity_id
_entity_poly.type
_entity_poly.pdbx_seq_one_letter_code
_entity_poly.pdbx_strand_id
1 'polypeptide(L)'
;MFSNSKTTHPLAQDNNVRIKDMWTSTLYHPDDLSYNNPKVFTDVFTQFRVTLEKQNIRVRRLINIPSTFKSLPNDSIITLIPNLTDFGYSNVIINPNSVFPFEGGELSGLTHLQKYIWEKNLAPSYKQTRNSLTGSENSTKFSPWLSNGSLSPRKILFELKQYENEQNIPDAGYWIIFELLWRDFFKFIAMKYGTHLFYGRSLKSDPYLWKHDLQLFEAWR
;
A
#
# COMPACT_ATOMS: atom_id res chain seq x y z
N MET A 1 -1.85 -12.18 -19.68
CA MET A 1 -3.28 -12.11 -19.33
C MET A 1 -3.57 -10.83 -18.55
N PHE A 2 -3.14 -9.68 -19.08
CA PHE A 2 -3.53 -8.35 -18.60
C PHE A 2 -3.85 -7.57 -19.87
N SER A 3 -5.15 -7.44 -20.16
CA SER A 3 -5.62 -6.69 -21.30
C SER A 3 -5.21 -5.24 -21.11
N ASN A 4 -4.23 -4.78 -21.91
CA ASN A 4 -3.96 -3.36 -22.12
C ASN A 4 -5.09 -2.76 -22.98
N SER A 5 -6.33 -2.87 -22.53
CA SER A 5 -7.43 -2.05 -23.02
C SER A 5 -7.18 -0.63 -22.53
N LYS A 6 -6.20 0.05 -23.15
CA LYS A 6 -6.02 1.48 -23.03
C LYS A 6 -7.13 2.13 -23.85
N THR A 7 -8.33 2.15 -23.30
CA THR A 7 -9.27 3.21 -23.62
C THR A 7 -8.65 4.49 -23.07
N THR A 8 -7.82 5.14 -23.89
CA THR A 8 -7.40 6.51 -23.63
C THR A 8 -8.66 7.35 -23.45
N HIS A 9 -8.69 8.17 -22.40
CA HIS A 9 -9.84 9.00 -22.08
C HIS A 9 -10.27 9.77 -23.34
N PRO A 10 -11.56 9.79 -23.74
CA PRO A 10 -12.00 10.40 -25.00
C PRO A 10 -11.45 11.82 -25.20
N LEU A 11 -11.52 12.65 -24.15
CA LEU A 11 -10.92 13.99 -24.15
C LEU A 11 -9.42 14.03 -24.52
N ALA A 12 -8.62 13.06 -24.07
CA ALA A 12 -7.20 13.03 -24.41
C ALA A 12 -6.97 12.68 -25.89
N GLN A 13 -7.83 11.83 -26.48
CA GLN A 13 -7.79 11.52 -27.91
C GLN A 13 -8.17 12.76 -28.74
N ASP A 14 -9.28 13.41 -28.39
CA ASP A 14 -9.78 14.60 -29.10
C ASP A 14 -8.77 15.75 -29.11
N ASN A 15 -7.91 15.82 -28.09
CA ASN A 15 -6.89 16.86 -27.93
C ASN A 15 -5.47 16.39 -28.31
N ASN A 16 -5.33 15.19 -28.89
CA ASN A 16 -4.03 14.62 -29.26
C ASN A 16 -3.00 14.57 -28.11
N VAL A 17 -3.47 14.28 -26.89
CA VAL A 17 -2.66 14.17 -25.68
C VAL A 17 -2.33 12.70 -25.40
N ARG A 18 -1.04 12.39 -25.24
CA ARG A 18 -0.57 11.04 -24.91
C ARG A 18 -0.67 10.77 -23.41
N ILE A 19 -1.46 9.76 -23.03
CA ILE A 19 -1.50 9.23 -21.67
C ILE A 19 -0.46 8.10 -21.51
N LYS A 20 0.34 8.17 -20.45
CA LYS A 20 1.29 7.12 -20.08
C LYS A 20 1.08 6.69 -18.62
N ASP A 21 0.51 5.51 -18.45
CA ASP A 21 0.32 4.92 -17.13
C ASP A 21 1.59 4.22 -16.64
N MET A 22 1.80 4.25 -15.32
CA MET A 22 2.91 3.59 -14.66
C MET A 22 2.44 2.91 -13.39
N TRP A 23 2.86 1.66 -13.19
CA TRP A 23 2.55 0.93 -11.97
C TRP A 23 3.59 1.17 -10.89
N THR A 24 3.16 1.64 -9.72
CA THR A 24 4.07 2.02 -8.62
C THR A 24 3.67 1.47 -7.24
N SER A 25 2.47 0.89 -7.13
CA SER A 25 1.79 0.70 -5.84
C SER A 25 2.28 -0.51 -5.03
N THR A 26 2.75 -1.57 -5.70
CA THR A 26 3.13 -2.85 -5.07
C THR A 26 4.62 -2.96 -4.82
N LEU A 27 5.01 -3.87 -3.93
CA LEU A 27 6.41 -4.25 -3.70
C LEU A 27 6.99 -4.95 -4.93
N TYR A 28 6.29 -5.96 -5.43
CA TYR A 28 6.63 -6.67 -6.66
C TYR A 28 5.87 -6.07 -7.84
N HIS A 29 6.55 -5.77 -8.94
CA HIS A 29 5.89 -5.19 -10.12
C HIS A 29 5.11 -6.28 -10.88
N PRO A 30 3.85 -6.05 -11.30
CA PRO A 30 3.03 -7.06 -11.97
C PRO A 30 3.67 -7.63 -13.25
N ASP A 31 4.35 -6.80 -14.04
CA ASP A 31 5.09 -7.26 -15.23
C ASP A 31 6.21 -8.25 -14.90
N ASP A 32 6.84 -8.12 -13.72
CA ASP A 32 7.92 -9.02 -13.30
C ASP A 32 7.38 -10.36 -12.79
N LEU A 33 6.07 -10.42 -12.47
CA LEU A 33 5.35 -11.63 -12.06
C LEU A 33 4.77 -12.38 -13.25
N SER A 34 4.11 -11.65 -14.15
CA SER A 34 3.30 -12.17 -15.24
C SER A 34 4.12 -12.67 -16.44
N TYR A 35 5.31 -12.12 -16.67
CA TYR A 35 6.25 -12.63 -17.66
C TYR A 35 6.86 -13.98 -17.23
N ASN A 36 6.92 -14.26 -15.92
CA ASN A 36 7.70 -15.37 -15.38
C ASN A 36 6.87 -16.55 -14.89
N ASN A 37 5.61 -16.38 -14.44
CA ASN A 37 4.78 -17.53 -14.01
C ASN A 37 3.29 -17.21 -13.78
N PRO A 38 2.35 -17.79 -14.56
CA PRO A 38 0.91 -17.67 -14.30
C PRO A 38 0.48 -18.15 -12.90
N LYS A 39 1.24 -19.06 -12.28
CA LYS A 39 0.95 -19.62 -10.94
C LYS A 39 1.00 -18.57 -9.82
N VAL A 40 1.63 -17.41 -10.04
CA VAL A 40 1.66 -16.33 -9.06
C VAL A 40 0.26 -15.76 -8.79
N PHE A 41 -0.67 -15.83 -9.75
CA PHE A 41 -2.04 -15.33 -9.59
C PHE A 41 -3.00 -16.35 -8.95
N THR A 42 -2.47 -17.17 -8.06
CA THR A 42 -3.23 -18.11 -7.22
C THR A 42 -4.08 -17.38 -6.19
N ASP A 43 -5.16 -18.03 -5.75
CA ASP A 43 -6.06 -17.51 -4.71
C ASP A 43 -5.60 -17.86 -3.29
N VAL A 44 -4.47 -18.52 -3.17
CA VAL A 44 -3.88 -18.95 -1.89
C VAL A 44 -2.61 -18.16 -1.62
N PHE A 45 -2.64 -17.30 -0.60
CA PHE A 45 -1.50 -16.45 -0.21
C PHE A 45 -0.20 -17.24 -0.02
N THR A 46 -0.26 -18.38 0.65
CA THR A 46 0.93 -19.22 0.89
C THR A 46 1.58 -19.64 -0.43
N GLN A 47 0.79 -20.01 -1.43
CA GLN A 47 1.30 -20.39 -2.74
C GLN A 47 1.85 -19.18 -3.50
N PHE A 48 1.21 -18.01 -3.39
CA PHE A 48 1.72 -16.74 -3.93
C PHE A 48 3.11 -16.43 -3.37
N ARG A 49 3.23 -16.36 -2.03
CA ARG A 49 4.49 -16.07 -1.32
C ARG A 49 5.60 -17.06 -1.67
N VAL A 50 5.32 -18.37 -1.56
CA VAL A 50 6.30 -19.42 -1.86
C VAL A 50 6.77 -19.34 -3.31
N THR A 51 5.89 -18.97 -4.24
CA THR A 51 6.27 -18.79 -5.65
C THR A 51 7.25 -17.63 -5.80
N LEU A 52 6.97 -16.48 -5.17
CA LEU A 52 7.88 -15.31 -5.21
C LEU A 52 9.26 -15.64 -4.63
N GLU A 53 9.29 -16.28 -3.45
CA GLU A 53 10.53 -16.63 -2.75
C GLU A 53 11.37 -17.64 -3.54
N LYS A 54 10.75 -18.69 -4.09
CA LYS A 54 11.46 -19.72 -4.87
C LYS A 54 12.01 -19.21 -6.19
N GLN A 55 11.30 -18.27 -6.83
CA GLN A 55 11.70 -17.76 -8.14
C GLN A 55 12.74 -16.65 -8.06
N ASN A 56 13.12 -16.21 -6.85
CA ASN A 56 14.09 -15.14 -6.63
C ASN A 56 13.77 -13.89 -7.47
N ILE A 57 12.48 -13.58 -7.62
CA ILE A 57 12.03 -12.40 -8.37
C ILE A 57 12.57 -11.18 -7.64
N ARG A 58 13.30 -10.32 -8.36
CA ARG A 58 13.91 -9.14 -7.75
C ARG A 58 12.90 -8.01 -7.67
N VAL A 59 12.79 -7.41 -6.49
CA VAL A 59 12.10 -6.13 -6.33
C VAL A 59 12.87 -5.05 -7.08
N ARG A 60 12.16 -4.27 -7.90
CA ARG A 60 12.76 -3.17 -8.68
C ARG A 60 13.40 -2.13 -7.75
N ARG A 61 14.54 -1.56 -8.18
CA ARG A 61 15.23 -0.50 -7.45
C ARG A 61 14.35 0.72 -7.22
N LEU A 62 14.70 1.53 -6.21
CA LEU A 62 14.12 2.85 -6.00
C LEU A 62 14.42 3.75 -7.20
N ILE A 63 13.49 4.65 -7.50
CA ILE A 63 13.66 5.64 -8.56
C ILE A 63 14.50 6.78 -7.99
N ASN A 64 15.58 7.15 -8.67
CA ASN A 64 16.37 8.31 -8.30
C ASN A 64 15.59 9.58 -8.62
N ILE A 65 15.29 10.36 -7.60
CA ILE A 65 14.63 11.66 -7.73
C ILE A 65 15.69 12.71 -8.06
N PRO A 66 15.50 13.54 -9.11
CA PRO A 66 16.44 14.61 -9.39
C PRO A 66 16.44 15.63 -8.24
N SER A 67 17.61 16.19 -7.93
CA SER A 67 17.74 17.22 -6.88
C SER A 67 17.03 18.53 -7.21
N THR A 68 16.69 18.74 -8.49
CA THR A 68 16.00 19.91 -8.98
C THR A 68 14.98 19.51 -10.04
N PHE A 69 13.85 20.21 -10.05
CA PHE A 69 12.84 20.11 -11.10
C PHE A 69 12.87 21.39 -11.94
N LYS A 70 12.41 21.28 -13.19
CA LYS A 70 12.14 22.47 -14.01
C LYS A 70 11.06 23.31 -13.31
N SER A 71 11.18 24.63 -13.42
CA SER A 71 10.15 25.55 -12.95
C SER A 71 8.79 25.22 -13.57
N LEU A 72 7.73 25.51 -12.82
CA LEU A 72 6.38 25.46 -13.35
C LEU A 72 6.25 26.43 -14.54
N PRO A 73 5.43 26.09 -15.57
CA PRO A 73 5.08 27.02 -16.63
C PRO A 73 4.53 28.34 -16.07
N ASN A 74 4.79 29.46 -16.73
CA ASN A 74 4.36 30.79 -16.25
C ASN A 74 2.84 30.89 -16.04
N ASP A 75 2.06 30.18 -16.85
CA ASP A 75 0.59 30.19 -16.81
C ASP A 75 0.02 29.14 -15.84
N SER A 76 0.85 28.62 -14.92
CA SER A 76 0.40 27.63 -13.93
C SER A 76 -0.53 28.26 -12.91
N ILE A 77 -1.72 27.68 -12.76
CA ILE A 77 -2.69 28.09 -11.75
C ILE A 77 -2.35 27.35 -10.45
N ILE A 78 -1.93 28.09 -9.42
CA ILE A 78 -1.76 27.56 -8.07
C ILE A 78 -3.04 27.87 -7.29
N THR A 79 -3.77 26.82 -6.91
CA THR A 79 -4.99 26.95 -6.10
C THR A 79 -4.71 26.63 -4.64
N LEU A 80 -5.58 27.11 -3.75
CA LEU A 80 -5.58 26.69 -2.35
C LEU A 80 -5.99 25.22 -2.23
N ILE A 81 -5.49 24.55 -1.20
CA ILE A 81 -5.93 23.20 -0.84
C ILE A 81 -7.30 23.33 -0.15
N PRO A 82 -8.33 22.58 -0.57
CA PRO A 82 -9.67 22.68 0.03
C PRO A 82 -9.69 22.11 1.45
N ASN A 83 -10.63 22.60 2.25
CA ASN A 83 -10.95 22.09 3.59
C ASN A 83 -12.08 21.06 3.53
N LEU A 84 -12.24 20.28 4.60
CA LEU A 84 -13.33 19.30 4.71
C LEU A 84 -14.72 19.95 4.60
N THR A 85 -14.87 21.18 5.10
CA THR A 85 -16.11 21.94 5.02
C THR A 85 -16.51 22.29 3.60
N ASP A 86 -15.55 22.45 2.69
CA ASP A 86 -15.82 22.74 1.27
C ASP A 86 -16.50 21.54 0.57
N PHE A 87 -16.41 20.35 1.17
CA PHE A 87 -17.06 19.12 0.72
C PHE A 87 -18.29 18.73 1.58
N GLY A 88 -18.73 19.61 2.49
CA GLY A 88 -19.88 19.35 3.37
C GLY A 88 -19.60 18.44 4.57
N TYR A 89 -18.33 18.18 4.90
CA TYR A 89 -17.94 17.43 6.09
C TYR A 89 -17.67 18.36 7.28
N SER A 90 -17.92 17.86 8.49
CA SER A 90 -17.50 18.52 9.72
C SER A 90 -16.00 18.36 9.97
N ASN A 91 -15.43 19.25 10.79
CA ASN A 91 -14.06 19.11 11.26
C ASN A 91 -13.90 17.82 12.07
N VAL A 92 -12.79 17.13 11.87
CA VAL A 92 -12.46 15.89 12.59
C VAL A 92 -12.03 16.25 14.01
N ILE A 93 -12.68 15.63 15.00
CA ILE A 93 -12.27 15.72 16.40
C ILE A 93 -11.27 14.57 16.67
N ILE A 94 -10.02 14.92 16.96
CA ILE A 94 -9.00 13.92 17.29
C ILE A 94 -9.28 13.37 18.69
N ASN A 95 -9.41 12.05 18.81
CA ASN A 95 -9.55 11.40 20.10
C ASN A 95 -8.19 11.45 20.84
N PRO A 96 -8.11 12.04 22.05
CA PRO A 96 -6.87 12.13 22.82
C PRO A 96 -6.31 10.75 23.22
N ASN A 97 -7.16 9.71 23.24
CA ASN A 97 -6.75 8.34 23.53
C ASN A 97 -6.24 7.60 22.29
N SER A 98 -6.10 8.28 21.14
CA SER A 98 -5.50 7.65 19.96
C SER A 98 -4.08 7.20 20.29
N VAL A 99 -3.85 5.89 20.19
CA VAL A 99 -2.51 5.30 20.34
C VAL A 99 -1.52 5.81 19.31
N PHE A 100 -2.01 6.45 18.23
CA PHE A 100 -1.17 7.06 17.21
C PHE A 100 -1.93 8.22 16.52
N PRO A 101 -1.73 9.48 16.94
CA PRO A 101 -2.27 10.63 16.21
C PRO A 101 -1.50 10.76 14.89
N PHE A 102 -2.11 10.33 13.79
CA PHE A 102 -1.47 10.34 12.48
C PHE A 102 -1.35 11.75 11.92
N GLU A 103 -0.17 12.05 11.37
CA GLU A 103 0.06 13.21 10.52
C GLU A 103 0.25 12.74 9.07
N GLY A 104 -0.45 13.40 8.14
CA GLY A 104 -0.41 13.06 6.72
C GLY A 104 0.89 13.50 6.04
N GLY A 105 1.14 12.96 4.84
CA GLY A 105 2.24 13.39 3.97
C GLY A 105 3.49 12.51 4.01
N GLU A 106 4.31 12.64 2.97
CA GLU A 106 5.54 11.86 2.78
C GLU A 106 6.56 12.12 3.90
N LEU A 107 6.75 13.38 4.29
CA LEU A 107 7.72 13.75 5.32
C LEU A 107 7.44 13.03 6.66
N SER A 108 6.19 13.05 7.13
CA SER A 108 5.80 12.39 8.38
C SER A 108 5.93 10.86 8.26
N GLY A 109 5.60 10.29 7.09
CA GLY A 109 5.77 8.86 6.83
C GLY A 109 7.23 8.40 6.82
N LEU A 110 8.13 9.18 6.19
CA LEU A 110 9.57 8.90 6.16
C LEU A 110 10.21 9.10 7.53
N THR A 111 9.84 10.15 8.26
CA THR A 111 10.29 10.38 9.63
C THR A 111 9.88 9.21 10.54
N HIS A 112 8.65 8.75 10.43
CA HIS A 112 8.16 7.62 11.21
C HIS A 112 8.85 6.30 10.83
N LEU A 113 9.14 6.08 9.54
CA LEU A 113 9.96 4.94 9.08
C LEU A 113 11.35 4.95 9.74
N GLN A 114 12.03 6.09 9.73
CA GLN A 114 13.35 6.25 10.34
C GLN A 114 13.31 5.97 11.83
N LYS A 115 12.34 6.57 12.53
CA LYS A 115 12.16 6.39 13.97
C LYS A 115 11.88 4.95 14.35
N TYR A 116 11.02 4.26 13.61
CA TYR A 116 10.64 2.87 13.91
C TYR A 116 11.81 1.90 13.70
N ILE A 117 12.51 2.02 12.56
CA ILE A 117 13.59 1.09 12.20
C ILE A 117 14.88 1.41 12.96
N TRP A 118 15.33 2.67 12.92
CA TRP A 118 16.66 3.05 13.38
C TRP A 118 16.68 3.57 14.81
N GLU A 119 15.90 4.60 15.13
CA GLU A 119 15.96 5.21 16.46
C GLU A 119 15.46 4.26 17.56
N LYS A 120 14.40 3.51 17.28
CA LYS A 120 13.78 2.59 18.25
C LYS A 120 14.17 1.13 18.06
N ASN A 121 14.84 0.78 16.96
CA ASN A 121 15.33 -0.58 16.72
C ASN A 121 14.21 -1.65 16.83
N LEU A 122 13.01 -1.36 16.31
CA LEU A 122 11.81 -2.19 16.54
C LEU A 122 11.57 -3.26 15.48
N ALA A 123 12.26 -3.20 14.33
CA ALA A 123 12.09 -4.20 13.27
C ALA A 123 12.29 -5.66 13.77
N PRO A 124 13.36 -6.00 14.53
CA PRO A 124 13.60 -7.37 14.99
C PRO A 124 12.51 -7.95 15.90
N SER A 125 11.80 -7.10 16.66
CA SER A 125 10.76 -7.52 17.61
C SER A 125 9.35 -7.51 17.01
N TYR A 126 9.21 -7.14 15.73
CA TYR A 126 7.92 -6.99 15.07
C TYR A 126 7.07 -8.26 15.11
N LYS A 127 7.66 -9.44 14.88
CA LYS A 127 6.93 -10.71 14.88
C LYS A 127 6.26 -10.98 16.23
N GLN A 128 6.94 -10.65 17.32
CA GLN A 128 6.51 -10.91 18.68
C GLN A 128 5.44 -9.89 19.12
N THR A 129 5.54 -8.66 18.64
CA THR A 129 4.72 -7.54 19.12
C THR A 129 3.48 -7.28 18.26
N ARG A 130 3.46 -7.66 16.97
CA ARG A 130 2.40 -7.33 15.98
C ARG A 130 0.96 -7.68 16.36
N ASN A 131 0.75 -8.59 17.32
CA ASN A 131 -0.58 -9.00 17.77
C ASN A 131 -1.06 -8.23 19.02
N SER A 132 -0.24 -7.38 19.61
CA SER A 132 -0.69 -6.53 20.72
C SER A 132 -1.69 -5.49 20.21
N LEU A 133 -2.71 -5.21 21.03
CA LEU A 133 -3.76 -4.23 20.71
C LEU A 133 -3.47 -2.86 21.33
N THR A 134 -2.49 -2.76 22.22
CA THR A 134 -2.15 -1.54 22.96
C THR A 134 -0.72 -1.12 22.70
N GLY A 135 -0.51 0.20 22.60
CA GLY A 135 0.80 0.80 22.35
C GLY A 135 1.06 1.16 20.88
N SER A 136 1.81 2.24 20.68
CA SER A 136 2.16 2.75 19.35
C SER A 136 3.25 1.90 18.67
N GLU A 137 4.11 1.26 19.46
CA GLU A 137 5.34 0.59 19.02
C GLU A 137 5.18 -0.90 18.71
N ASN A 138 4.03 -1.48 19.03
CA ASN A 138 3.75 -2.90 18.82
C ASN A 138 3.65 -3.32 17.34
N SER A 139 3.60 -2.36 16.42
CA SER A 139 3.60 -2.59 14.98
C SER A 139 4.10 -1.33 14.29
N THR A 140 4.37 -1.44 12.98
CA THR A 140 4.97 -0.34 12.21
C THR A 140 4.10 0.91 12.10
N LYS A 141 2.77 0.77 12.18
CA LYS A 141 1.80 1.84 11.88
C LYS A 141 1.95 2.49 10.49
N PHE A 142 2.60 1.82 9.54
CA PHE A 142 2.82 2.37 8.19
C PHE A 142 1.58 2.46 7.30
N SER A 143 0.46 1.85 7.71
CA SER A 143 -0.71 1.66 6.85
C SER A 143 -1.30 2.95 6.24
N PRO A 144 -1.40 4.10 6.95
CA PRO A 144 -2.01 5.29 6.35
C PRO A 144 -1.14 5.94 5.27
N TRP A 145 0.19 5.91 5.41
CA TRP A 145 1.09 6.41 4.37
C TRP A 145 1.22 5.43 3.20
N LEU A 146 1.12 4.12 3.46
CA LEU A 146 1.08 3.09 2.42
C LEU A 146 -0.22 3.10 1.59
N SER A 147 -1.34 3.58 2.15
CA SER A 147 -2.64 3.60 1.49
C SER A 147 -2.77 4.74 0.50
N ASN A 148 -2.25 5.93 0.83
CA ASN A 148 -2.28 7.11 -0.05
C ASN A 148 -1.01 7.30 -0.90
N GLY A 149 0.02 6.48 -0.69
CA GLY A 149 1.27 6.53 -1.46
C GLY A 149 2.34 7.46 -0.91
N SER A 150 2.11 8.10 0.24
CA SER A 150 3.12 8.89 0.96
C SER A 150 4.32 8.04 1.40
N LEU A 151 4.15 6.72 1.51
CA LEU A 151 5.24 5.78 1.75
C LEU A 151 5.20 4.63 0.76
N SER A 152 6.34 4.36 0.12
CA SER A 152 6.47 3.25 -0.83
C SER A 152 6.83 1.93 -0.13
N PRO A 153 6.21 0.79 -0.48
CA PRO A 153 6.63 -0.51 0.05
C PRO A 153 8.07 -0.86 -0.35
N ARG A 154 8.53 -0.39 -1.51
CA ARG A 154 9.92 -0.56 -1.94
C ARG A 154 10.88 0.22 -1.03
N LYS A 155 10.51 1.46 -0.65
CA LYS A 155 11.32 2.26 0.30
C LYS A 155 11.50 1.51 1.62
N ILE A 156 10.42 0.92 2.16
CA ILE A 156 10.48 0.11 3.38
C ILE A 156 11.43 -1.08 3.22
N LEU A 157 11.32 -1.84 2.13
CA LEU A 157 12.23 -2.98 1.89
C LEU A 157 13.70 -2.57 1.84
N PHE A 158 14.03 -1.53 1.06
CA PHE A 158 15.42 -1.09 0.93
C PHE A 158 15.95 -0.51 2.24
N GLU A 159 15.12 0.16 3.03
CA GLU A 159 15.48 0.63 4.37
C GLU A 159 15.79 -0.54 5.33
N LEU A 160 14.93 -1.56 5.35
CA LEU A 160 15.15 -2.75 6.16
C LEU A 160 16.41 -3.50 5.74
N LYS A 161 16.68 -3.60 4.43
CA LYS A 161 17.90 -4.26 3.94
C LYS A 161 19.17 -3.49 4.32
N GLN A 162 19.11 -2.17 4.32
CA GLN A 162 20.21 -1.34 4.82
C GLN A 162 20.42 -1.57 6.32
N TYR A 163 19.34 -1.50 7.11
CA TYR A 163 19.36 -1.75 8.54
C TYR A 163 19.90 -3.15 8.90
N GLU A 164 19.44 -4.21 8.23
CA GLU A 164 19.92 -5.59 8.43
C GLU A 164 21.44 -5.71 8.21
N ASN A 165 21.95 -5.04 7.17
CA ASN A 165 23.36 -5.04 6.83
C ASN A 165 24.20 -4.24 7.86
N GLU A 166 23.76 -3.04 8.24
CA GLU A 166 24.50 -2.19 9.18
C GLU A 166 24.49 -2.74 10.61
N GLN A 167 23.37 -3.33 11.06
CA GLN A 167 23.26 -3.93 12.38
C GLN A 167 23.81 -5.37 12.45
N ASN A 168 24.14 -5.98 11.30
CA ASN A 168 24.51 -7.40 11.19
C ASN A 168 23.44 -8.36 11.74
N ILE A 169 22.16 -8.04 11.52
CA ILE A 169 21.01 -8.85 11.95
C ILE A 169 20.24 -9.29 10.71
N PRO A 170 20.62 -10.40 10.06
CA PRO A 170 19.91 -10.88 8.88
C PRO A 170 18.44 -11.17 9.23
N ASP A 171 17.56 -10.85 8.28
CA ASP A 171 16.12 -11.10 8.34
C ASP A 171 15.36 -10.40 9.49
N ALA A 172 15.97 -9.41 10.14
CA ALA A 172 15.31 -8.58 11.16
C ALA A 172 13.99 -7.95 10.65
N GLY A 173 13.92 -7.62 9.36
CA GLY A 173 12.74 -7.03 8.72
C GLY A 173 11.78 -8.03 8.09
N TYR A 174 12.08 -9.33 8.10
CA TYR A 174 11.37 -10.32 7.28
C TYR A 174 9.86 -10.33 7.52
N TRP A 175 9.40 -10.29 8.78
CA TRP A 175 7.96 -10.31 9.07
C TRP A 175 7.24 -9.04 8.63
N ILE A 176 7.92 -7.90 8.56
CA ILE A 176 7.34 -6.68 7.98
C ILE A 176 7.16 -6.88 6.47
N ILE A 177 8.16 -7.47 5.80
CA ILE A 177 8.06 -7.81 4.37
C ILE A 177 6.96 -8.83 4.11
N PHE A 178 6.82 -9.84 4.97
CA PHE A 178 5.74 -10.83 4.91
C PHE A 178 4.35 -10.17 4.93
N GLU A 179 4.12 -9.17 5.78
CA GLU A 179 2.85 -8.42 5.76
C GLU A 179 2.70 -7.53 4.51
N LEU A 180 3.79 -6.97 3.99
CA LEU A 180 3.74 -6.25 2.71
C LEU A 180 3.38 -7.19 1.55
N LEU A 181 3.74 -8.47 1.62
CA LEU A 181 3.29 -9.47 0.64
C LEU A 181 1.78 -9.71 0.73
N TRP A 182 1.17 -9.67 1.93
CA TRP A 182 -0.30 -9.71 2.04
C TRP A 182 -0.95 -8.52 1.35
N ARG A 183 -0.38 -7.31 1.52
CA ARG A 183 -0.84 -6.10 0.82
C ARG A 183 -0.77 -6.26 -0.70
N ASP A 184 0.35 -6.77 -1.22
CA ASP A 184 0.52 -7.03 -2.65
C ASP A 184 -0.46 -8.10 -3.14
N PHE A 185 -0.60 -9.20 -2.40
CA PHE A 185 -1.53 -10.29 -2.70
C PHE A 185 -2.95 -9.76 -2.89
N PHE A 186 -3.47 -8.97 -1.94
CA PHE A 186 -4.82 -8.42 -2.07
C PHE A 186 -4.96 -7.43 -3.23
N LYS A 187 -3.91 -6.66 -3.57
CA LYS A 187 -3.93 -5.83 -4.79
C LYS A 187 -4.03 -6.69 -6.05
N PHE A 188 -3.30 -7.80 -6.14
CA PHE A 188 -3.38 -8.72 -7.27
C PHE A 188 -4.71 -9.48 -7.33
N ILE A 189 -5.29 -9.86 -6.18
CA ILE A 189 -6.65 -10.42 -6.10
C ILE A 189 -7.67 -9.41 -6.62
N ALA A 190 -7.60 -8.14 -6.19
CA ALA A 190 -8.49 -7.09 -6.69
C ALA A 190 -8.33 -6.88 -8.21
N MET A 191 -7.11 -6.93 -8.74
CA MET A 191 -6.88 -6.88 -10.20
C MET A 191 -7.47 -8.09 -10.92
N LYS A 192 -7.34 -9.29 -10.35
CA LYS A 192 -7.81 -10.55 -10.94
C LYS A 192 -9.34 -10.61 -11.01
N TYR A 193 -10.01 -10.18 -9.94
CA TYR A 193 -11.46 -10.35 -9.81
C TYR A 193 -12.28 -9.09 -10.09
N GLY A 194 -11.63 -7.91 -10.12
CA GLY A 194 -12.30 -6.64 -10.38
C GLY A 194 -13.49 -6.42 -9.45
N THR A 195 -14.64 -6.08 -10.05
CA THR A 195 -15.88 -5.77 -9.31
C THR A 195 -16.47 -6.96 -8.55
N HIS A 196 -16.13 -8.20 -8.92
CA HIS A 196 -16.67 -9.39 -8.24
C HIS A 196 -16.27 -9.46 -6.76
N LEU A 197 -15.19 -8.78 -6.36
CA LEU A 197 -14.76 -8.69 -4.96
C LEU A 197 -15.85 -8.08 -4.05
N PHE A 198 -16.68 -7.18 -4.60
CA PHE A 198 -17.68 -6.42 -3.85
C PHE A 198 -19.09 -7.02 -3.91
N TYR A 199 -19.27 -8.13 -4.62
CA TYR A 199 -20.58 -8.78 -4.69
C TYR A 199 -20.87 -9.47 -3.36
N GLY A 200 -22.14 -9.55 -2.93
CA GLY A 200 -22.50 -10.20 -1.66
C GLY A 200 -22.08 -11.68 -1.56
N ARG A 201 -21.88 -12.34 -2.70
CA ARG A 201 -21.32 -13.70 -2.81
C ARG A 201 -19.77 -13.75 -2.91
N SER A 202 -19.14 -12.60 -3.13
CA SER A 202 -17.70 -12.43 -3.37
C SER A 202 -17.17 -13.50 -4.34
N LEU A 203 -16.13 -14.25 -3.93
CA LEU A 203 -15.46 -15.29 -4.71
C LEU A 203 -16.04 -16.70 -4.54
N LYS A 204 -17.09 -16.89 -3.71
CA LYS A 204 -17.66 -18.21 -3.41
C LYS A 204 -18.79 -18.58 -4.39
N SER A 205 -18.94 -19.88 -4.65
CA SER A 205 -20.02 -20.44 -5.48
C SER A 205 -21.36 -20.43 -4.76
N ASP A 206 -21.37 -20.69 -3.45
CA ASP A 206 -22.59 -20.94 -2.70
C ASP A 206 -23.17 -19.64 -2.14
N PRO A 207 -24.48 -19.37 -2.35
CA PRO A 207 -25.09 -18.14 -1.85
C PRO A 207 -25.18 -18.18 -0.32
N TYR A 208 -24.49 -17.27 0.35
CA TYR A 208 -24.71 -16.99 1.76
C TYR A 208 -25.84 -15.96 1.91
N LEU A 209 -26.82 -16.26 2.75
CA LEU A 209 -27.92 -15.34 3.06
C LEU A 209 -27.48 -14.37 4.16
N TRP A 210 -27.17 -13.14 3.75
CA TRP A 210 -26.85 -12.04 4.68
C TRP A 210 -28.11 -11.51 5.35
N LYS A 211 -28.03 -11.25 6.66
CA LYS A 211 -29.06 -10.52 7.40
C LYS A 211 -28.78 -9.02 7.28
N HIS A 212 -29.81 -8.23 7.01
CA HIS A 212 -29.74 -6.77 6.97
C HIS A 212 -30.53 -6.17 8.13
N ASP A 213 -30.12 -6.54 9.36
CA ASP A 213 -30.72 -6.00 10.59
C ASP A 213 -30.01 -4.70 10.98
N LEU A 214 -30.71 -3.58 10.81
CA LEU A 214 -30.17 -2.25 11.10
C LEU A 214 -29.94 -2.04 12.60
N GLN A 215 -30.75 -2.63 13.48
CA GLN A 215 -30.56 -2.46 14.93
C GLN A 215 -29.29 -3.15 15.39
N LEU A 216 -29.05 -4.38 14.92
CA LEU A 216 -27.81 -5.11 15.21
C LEU A 216 -26.58 -4.43 14.60
N PHE A 217 -26.71 -3.86 13.40
CA PHE A 217 -25.61 -3.12 12.78
C PHE A 217 -25.26 -1.85 13.57
N GLU A 218 -26.25 -1.08 14.00
CA GLU A 218 -26.04 0.14 14.80
C GLU A 218 -25.45 -0.16 16.18
N ALA A 219 -25.76 -1.30 16.78
CA ALA A 219 -25.12 -1.75 18.02
C ALA A 219 -23.65 -2.17 17.84
N TRP A 220 -23.24 -2.55 16.62
CA TRP A 220 -21.86 -2.94 16.30
C TRP A 220 -20.96 -1.76 15.90
N ARG A 221 -21.52 -0.77 15.18
CA ARG A 221 -20.80 0.38 14.61
C ARG A 221 -20.19 1.27 15.69
#